data_AF-A0A8J3NLG0-F1
#
_entry.id   AF-A0A8J3NLG0-F1
#
_cell.length_a   1.000
_cell.length_b   1.000
_cell.length_c   1.000
_cell.angle_alpha   90.00
_cell.angle_beta   90.00
_cell.angle_gamma   90.00
#
_symmetry.space_group_name_H-M   'P 1'
#
loop_
_entity.id
_entity.type
_entity.pdbx_description
1 polymer ?
#
loop_
_entity_poly.entity_id
_entity_poly.type
_entity_poly.pdbx_seq_one_letter_code
_entity_poly.pdbx_strand_id
1 'polypeptide(L)'
;MRAVELLVNQVGHWTPERWRDRGEPVHRLVQSFADQSADLASTPRRPVPRLSDLALPDQLRVVTADLIAAGPTPAQTAAAAADLAALRTLLT
;
A
#
# COMPACT_ATOMS: atom_id res chain seq x y z
N MET A 1 1.02 -9.22 6.97
CA MET A 1 2.41 -8.89 6.58
C MET A 1 2.93 -7.81 7.52
N ARG A 2 4.03 -8.04 8.26
CA ARG A 2 4.50 -7.13 9.33
C ARG A 2 4.88 -5.71 8.83
N ALA A 3 5.43 -5.60 7.63
CA ALA A 3 5.84 -4.31 7.06
C ALA A 3 4.66 -3.32 6.89
N VAL A 4 3.46 -3.83 6.59
CA VAL A 4 2.25 -3.02 6.47
C VAL A 4 1.86 -2.41 7.80
N GLU A 5 1.82 -3.20 8.88
CA GLU A 5 1.48 -2.71 10.22
C GLU A 5 2.44 -1.60 10.66
N LEU A 6 3.74 -1.75 10.36
CA LEU A 6 4.75 -0.78 10.71
C LEU A 6 4.55 0.56 9.98
N LEU A 7 4.27 0.54 8.68
CA LEU A 7 3.98 1.74 7.91
C LEU A 7 2.67 2.37 8.38
N VAL A 8 1.61 1.57 8.50
CA VAL A 8 0.29 2.05 8.91
C VAL A 8 0.30 2.67 10.31
N ASN A 9 1.06 2.11 11.26
CA ASN A 9 1.22 2.71 12.58
C ASN A 9 2.02 4.02 12.53
N GLN A 10 2.98 4.16 11.62
CA GLN A 10 3.75 5.40 11.43
C GLN A 10 2.88 6.54 10.89
N VAL A 11 1.97 6.25 9.95
CA VAL A 11 1.19 7.28 9.24
C VAL A 11 -0.26 7.42 9.72
N GLY A 12 -0.78 6.43 10.44
CA GLY A 12 -2.20 6.37 10.84
C GLY A 12 -2.64 7.47 11.78
N HIS A 13 -1.71 8.16 12.44
CA HIS A 13 -1.98 9.26 13.35
C HIS A 13 -1.66 10.64 12.73
N TRP A 14 -1.35 10.70 11.43
CA TRP A 14 -0.96 11.95 10.78
C TRP A 14 -2.16 12.87 10.54
N THR A 15 -1.96 14.16 10.80
CA THR A 15 -2.93 15.22 10.49
C THR A 15 -2.90 15.56 8.99
N PRO A 16 -3.96 16.24 8.46
CA PRO A 16 -3.98 16.68 7.06
C PRO A 16 -2.74 17.50 6.65
N GLU A 17 -2.21 18.34 7.55
CA GLU A 17 -1.02 19.15 7.30
C GLU A 17 0.22 18.29 7.05
N ARG A 18 0.39 17.21 7.83
CA ARG A 18 1.52 16.29 7.67
C ARG A 18 1.40 15.46 6.39
N TRP A 19 0.18 15.20 5.92
CA TRP A 19 -0.10 14.47 4.69
C TRP A 19 0.16 15.25 3.39
N ARG A 20 0.09 16.58 3.41
CA ARG A 20 0.02 17.47 2.22
C ARG A 20 0.91 17.04 1.05
N ASP A 21 2.20 16.77 1.30
CA ASP A 21 3.17 16.43 0.25
C ASP A 21 3.62 14.94 0.30
N ARG A 22 2.93 14.13 1.13
CA ARG A 22 3.32 12.76 1.47
C ARG A 22 2.30 11.70 1.07
N GLY A 23 1.08 12.08 0.68
CA GLY A 23 0.04 11.14 0.25
C GLY A 23 0.33 10.44 -1.07
N GLU A 24 0.99 11.14 -2.01
CA GLU A 24 1.22 10.62 -3.37
C GLU A 24 2.09 9.34 -3.40
N PRO A 25 3.24 9.26 -2.72
CA PRO A 25 4.00 8.01 -2.63
C PRO A 25 3.21 6.82 -2.04
N VAL A 26 2.35 7.08 -1.05
CA VAL A 26 1.52 6.04 -0.43
C VAL A 26 0.42 5.59 -1.39
N HIS A 27 -0.27 6.51 -2.07
CA HIS A 27 -1.29 6.17 -3.06
C HIS A 27 -0.72 5.36 -4.23
N ARG A 28 0.50 5.68 -4.68
CA ARG A 28 1.20 4.88 -5.69
C ARG A 28 1.49 3.44 -5.24
N LEU A 29 1.89 3.25 -3.97
CA LEU A 29 2.09 1.91 -3.43
C LEU A 29 0.76 1.15 -3.34
N VAL A 30 -0.31 1.83 -2.92
CA VAL A 30 -1.66 1.26 -2.90
C VAL A 30 -2.07 0.79 -4.30
N GLN A 31 -1.87 1.62 -5.34
CA GLN A 31 -2.15 1.24 -6.72
C GLN A 31 -1.30 0.04 -7.17
N SER A 32 0.00 0.05 -6.87
CA SER A 32 0.91 -1.05 -7.22
C SER A 32 0.44 -2.39 -6.64
N PHE A 33 -0.02 -2.40 -5.40
CA PHE A 33 -0.52 -3.64 -4.77
C PHE A 33 -1.85 -4.10 -5.38
N ALA A 34 -2.74 -3.17 -5.72
CA ALA A 34 -3.97 -3.50 -6.44
C ALA A 34 -3.67 -4.08 -7.83
N ASP A 35 -2.71 -3.50 -8.56
CA ASP A 35 -2.29 -3.99 -9.87
C ASP A 35 -1.69 -5.40 -9.79
N GLN A 36 -0.81 -5.64 -8.81
CA GLN A 36 -0.23 -6.98 -8.56
C GLN A 36 -1.30 -8.02 -8.21
N SER A 37 -2.30 -7.63 -7.42
CA SER A 37 -3.44 -8.51 -7.08
C SER A 37 -4.25 -8.84 -8.33
N ALA A 38 -4.51 -7.85 -9.19
CA ALA A 38 -5.24 -8.04 -10.44
C ALA A 38 -4.48 -8.98 -11.39
N ASP A 39 -3.15 -8.80 -11.51
CA ASP A 39 -2.28 -9.65 -12.33
C ASP A 39 -2.31 -11.11 -11.86
N LEU A 40 -2.17 -11.35 -10.54
CA LEU A 40 -2.24 -12.69 -9.95
C LEU A 40 -3.61 -13.35 -10.17
N ALA A 41 -4.69 -12.57 -10.09
CA ALA A 41 -6.04 -13.04 -10.32
C ALA A 41 -6.41 -13.16 -11.82
N SER A 42 -5.51 -12.79 -12.74
CA SER A 42 -5.81 -12.69 -14.18
C SER A 42 -7.03 -11.83 -14.49
N THR A 43 -7.19 -10.73 -13.74
CA THR A 43 -8.28 -9.75 -13.92
C THR A 43 -7.74 -8.42 -14.44
N PRO A 44 -8.57 -7.59 -15.10
CA PRO A 44 -8.13 -6.27 -15.55
C PRO A 44 -7.71 -5.38 -14.38
N ARG A 45 -6.55 -4.74 -14.49
CA ARG A 45 -6.11 -3.68 -13.57
C ARG A 45 -7.12 -2.54 -13.55
N ARG A 46 -7.35 -1.97 -12.36
CA ARG A 46 -8.30 -0.87 -12.16
C ARG A 46 -7.65 0.22 -11.32
N PRO A 47 -7.92 1.51 -11.60
CA PRO A 47 -7.44 2.58 -10.75
C PRO A 47 -8.09 2.49 -9.37
N VAL A 48 -7.27 2.59 -8.32
CA VAL A 48 -7.73 2.72 -6.94
C VAL A 48 -8.18 4.17 -6.71
N PRO A 49 -9.45 4.41 -6.36
CA PRO A 49 -9.93 5.76 -6.10
C PRO A 49 -9.12 6.45 -4.99
N ARG A 50 -8.72 7.70 -5.20
CA ARG A 50 -8.09 8.52 -4.15
C ARG A 50 -9.18 9.24 -3.35
N LEU A 51 -9.56 8.68 -2.20
CA LEU A 51 -10.64 9.21 -1.37
C LEU A 51 -10.20 10.45 -0.59
N SER A 52 -9.15 10.28 0.23
CA SER A 52 -8.44 11.34 0.96
C SER A 52 -7.11 10.77 1.43
N ASP A 53 -6.13 11.62 1.72
CA ASP A 53 -4.83 11.13 2.22
C ASP A 53 -4.96 10.49 3.62
N LEU A 54 -5.99 10.85 4.39
CA LEU A 54 -6.32 10.20 5.67
C LEU A 54 -6.84 8.76 5.50
N ALA A 55 -7.38 8.42 4.33
CA ALA A 55 -7.87 7.07 4.03
C ALA A 55 -6.77 6.13 3.54
N LEU A 56 -5.60 6.65 3.13
CA LEU A 56 -4.51 5.86 2.56
C LEU A 56 -4.03 4.70 3.45
N PRO A 57 -3.92 4.84 4.79
CA PRO A 57 -3.53 3.72 5.65
C PRO A 57 -4.56 2.58 5.63
N ASP A 58 -5.85 2.89 5.49
CA ASP A 58 -6.91 1.90 5.38
C ASP A 58 -6.92 1.24 4.00
N GLN A 59 -6.82 2.04 2.94
CA GLN A 59 -6.71 1.53 1.57
C GLN A 59 -5.51 0.59 1.42
N LEU A 60 -4.37 0.90 2.06
CA LEU A 60 -3.20 0.02 2.07
C LEU A 60 -3.48 -1.33 2.74
N ARG A 61 -4.24 -1.36 3.85
CA ARG A 61 -4.65 -2.62 4.50
C ARG A 61 -5.49 -3.47 3.56
N VAL A 62 -6.47 -2.86 2.90
CA VAL A 62 -7.37 -3.54 1.95
C VAL A 62 -6.57 -4.16 0.80
N VAL A 63 -5.80 -3.37 0.06
CA VAL A 63 -5.07 -3.90 -1.11
C VAL A 63 -3.98 -4.91 -0.73
N THR A 64 -3.42 -4.83 0.48
CA THR A 64 -2.52 -5.88 0.97
C THR A 64 -3.28 -7.17 1.26
N ALA A 65 -4.48 -7.08 1.85
CA ALA A 65 -5.34 -8.24 2.09
C ALA A 65 -5.72 -8.91 0.76
N ASP A 66 -6.07 -8.12 -0.25
CA ASP A 66 -6.34 -8.60 -1.62
C ASP A 66 -5.10 -9.28 -2.23
N LEU A 67 -3.92 -8.66 -2.10
CA LEU A 67 -2.67 -9.23 -2.60
C LEU A 67 -2.36 -10.57 -1.94
N ILE A 68 -2.56 -10.70 -0.62
CA ILE A 68 -2.38 -11.95 0.12
C ILE A 68 -3.40 -13.00 -0.33
N ALA A 69 -4.65 -12.61 -0.52
CA ALA A 69 -5.72 -13.51 -0.97
C ALA A 69 -5.47 -14.02 -2.40
N ALA A 70 -4.80 -13.23 -3.25
CA ALA A 70 -4.41 -13.61 -4.60
C ALA A 70 -3.26 -14.65 -4.66
N GLY A 71 -2.69 -15.03 -3.52
CA GLY A 71 -1.69 -16.10 -3.43
C GLY A 71 -0.33 -15.76 -4.07
N PRO A 72 0.35 -14.68 -3.63
CA PRO A 72 1.62 -14.28 -4.21
C PRO A 72 2.70 -15.30 -3.88
N THR A 73 3.64 -15.48 -4.80
CA THR A 73 4.84 -16.30 -4.52
C THR A 73 5.66 -15.70 -3.37
N PRO A 74 6.53 -16.49 -2.72
CA PRO A 74 7.44 -15.96 -1.71
C PRO A 74 8.31 -14.80 -2.21
N ALA A 75 8.75 -14.85 -3.47
CA ALA A 75 9.53 -13.78 -4.09
C ALA A 75 8.72 -12.47 -4.24
N GLN A 76 7.46 -12.56 -4.70
CA GLN A 76 6.56 -11.41 -4.78
C GLN A 76 6.24 -10.84 -3.40
N THR A 77 6.02 -11.70 -2.40
CA THR A 77 5.80 -11.29 -1.01
C THR A 77 7.01 -10.52 -0.45
N ALA A 78 8.23 -11.00 -0.73
CA ALA A 78 9.46 -10.33 -0.33
C ALA A 78 9.65 -8.97 -1.02
N ALA A 79 9.33 -8.88 -2.32
CA ALA A 79 9.38 -7.63 -3.07
C ALA A 79 8.39 -6.59 -2.50
N ALA A 80 7.13 -6.98 -2.26
CA ALA A 80 6.13 -6.11 -1.65
C ALA A 80 6.55 -5.62 -0.24
N ALA A 81 7.17 -6.50 0.56
CA ALA A 81 7.71 -6.11 1.87
C ALA A 81 8.87 -5.10 1.75
N ALA A 82 9.71 -5.22 0.73
CA ALA A 82 10.79 -4.27 0.46
C ALA A 82 10.25 -2.90 0.03
N ASP A 83 9.23 -2.85 -0.82
CA ASP A 83 8.58 -1.60 -1.24
C ASP A 83 7.99 -0.84 -0.04
N LEU A 84 7.32 -1.56 0.87
CA LEU A 84 6.80 -0.99 2.12
C LEU A 84 7.92 -0.43 3.01
N ALA A 85 9.03 -1.16 3.15
CA ALA A 85 10.16 -0.72 3.97
C ALA A 85 10.87 0.51 3.37
N ALA A 86 10.99 0.58 2.05
CA ALA A 86 11.52 1.73 1.34
C ALA A 86 10.62 2.95 1.54
N LEU A 87 9.30 2.79 1.36
CA LEU A 87 8.34 3.87 1.59
C LEU A 87 8.35 4.35 3.04
N ARG A 88 8.45 3.44 4.02
CA ARG A 88 8.55 3.80 5.44
C ARG A 88 9.75 4.70 5.74
N THR A 89 10.89 4.41 5.11
CA THR A 89 12.12 5.22 5.23
C THR A 89 11.94 6.60 4.61
N LEU A 90 11.27 6.69 3.46
CA LEU A 90 10.95 7.96 2.79
C LEU A 90 10.03 8.86 3.62
N LEU A 91 9.15 8.28 4.43
CA LEU A 91 8.11 8.96 5.20
C LEU A 91 8.53 9.33 6.64
N THR A 92 9.80 9.13 6.99
CA THR A 92 10.36 9.53 8.30
C THR A 92 10.34 11.05 8.46
#